data_AF-A0A3E4R291-F1
#
_entry.id   AF-A0A3E4R291-F1
#
_cell.length_a   1.000
_cell.length_b   1.000
_cell.length_c   1.000
_cell.angle_alpha   90.00
_cell.angle_beta   90.00
_cell.angle_gamma   90.00
#
_symmetry.space_group_name_H-M   'P 1'
#
loop_
_entity.id
_entity.type
_entity.pdbx_description
1 polymer ?
#
loop_
_entity_poly.entity_id
_entity_poly.type
_entity_poly.pdbx_seq_one_letter_code
_entity_poly.pdbx_strand_id
1 'polypeptide(L)'
;MMADLTAQQKKDYARTLYLKDNLTQQEIADKVGVSRKTVNRWVTVEKWEEMRVGMTLTKEQQVASLHRQVAEINRIISQREEGKRYATAAEADTLNKLATAIKKMETDVGIADIISVGMKFINWLRPFDLDKSKEFLRLWDAFIKDSL
;
A
#
# COMPACT_ATOMS: atom_id res chain seq x y z
N MET A 1 25.23 -18.33 9.78
CA MET A 1 25.73 -17.45 8.71
C MET A 1 24.70 -17.46 7.60
N MET A 2 24.06 -16.34 7.28
CA MET A 2 23.16 -16.28 6.12
C MET A 2 24.00 -16.32 4.84
N ALA A 3 23.63 -17.19 3.91
CA ALA A 3 24.30 -17.31 2.62
C ALA A 3 24.28 -15.97 1.89
N ASP A 4 25.42 -15.56 1.34
CA ASP A 4 25.54 -14.32 0.60
C ASP A 4 24.65 -14.39 -0.65
N LEU A 5 23.63 -13.54 -0.71
CA LEU A 5 22.67 -13.55 -1.82
C LEU A 5 23.38 -13.18 -3.13
N THR A 6 23.03 -13.88 -4.21
CA THR A 6 23.50 -13.55 -5.55
C THR A 6 23.01 -12.17 -5.98
N ALA A 7 23.69 -11.54 -6.95
CA ALA A 7 23.32 -10.22 -7.45
C ALA A 7 21.86 -10.15 -7.97
N GLN A 8 21.39 -11.24 -8.60
CA GLN A 8 20.01 -11.34 -9.08
C GLN A 8 19.01 -11.43 -7.92
N GLN A 9 19.29 -12.25 -6.90
CA GLN A 9 18.44 -12.35 -5.70
C GLN A 9 18.39 -11.02 -4.93
N LYS A 10 19.52 -10.29 -4.84
CA LYS A 10 19.56 -8.94 -4.26
C LYS A 10 18.67 -7.96 -5.03
N LYS A 11 18.68 -8.02 -6.36
CA LYS A 11 17.83 -7.18 -7.22
C LYS A 11 16.34 -7.53 -7.13
N ASP A 12 15.98 -8.81 -7.13
CA ASP A 12 14.59 -9.26 -7.00
C ASP A 12 14.01 -8.92 -5.61
N TYR A 13 14.85 -9.02 -4.57
CA TYR A 13 14.49 -8.55 -3.23
C TYR A 13 14.29 -7.04 -3.19
N ALA A 14 15.22 -6.26 -3.76
CA ALA A 14 15.10 -4.81 -3.89
C ALA A 14 13.84 -4.38 -4.66
N ARG A 15 13.49 -5.10 -5.73
CA ARG A 15 12.29 -4.85 -6.54
C ARG A 15 11.01 -5.07 -5.74
N THR A 16 10.96 -6.15 -4.96
CA THR A 16 9.83 -6.45 -4.08
C THR A 16 9.65 -5.34 -3.05
N LEU A 17 10.75 -4.93 -2.40
CA LEU A 17 10.76 -3.83 -1.44
C LEU A 17 10.32 -2.51 -2.10
N TYR A 18 10.73 -2.22 -3.34
CA TYR A 18 10.36 -1.00 -4.05
C TYR A 18 8.88 -0.95 -4.46
N LEU A 19 8.32 -2.08 -4.91
CA LEU A 19 6.96 -2.14 -5.47
C LEU A 19 5.89 -2.33 -4.41
N LYS A 20 6.23 -2.91 -3.25
CA LYS A 20 5.26 -3.24 -2.19
C LYS A 20 5.43 -2.40 -0.93
N ASP A 21 6.65 -1.93 -0.65
CA ASP A 21 6.93 -1.09 0.52
C ASP A 21 7.25 0.34 0.08
N ASN A 22 6.95 1.33 0.91
CA ASN A 22 7.22 2.74 0.62
C ASN A 22 8.64 3.15 1.10
N LEU A 23 9.63 2.28 0.84
CA LEU A 23 11.02 2.49 1.27
C LEU A 23 11.76 3.40 0.29
N THR A 24 12.58 4.29 0.81
CA THR A 24 13.53 5.05 0.02
C THR A 24 14.56 4.12 -0.61
N GLN A 25 15.14 4.54 -1.74
CA GLN A 25 16.20 3.77 -2.40
C GLN A 25 17.45 3.62 -1.51
N GLN A 26 17.61 4.45 -0.48
CA GLN A 26 18.64 4.31 0.54
C GLN A 26 18.31 3.16 1.51
N GLU A 27 17.09 3.11 2.03
CA GLU A 27 16.68 2.02 2.94
C GLU A 27 16.65 0.66 2.24
N ILE A 28 16.23 0.62 0.97
CA ILE A 28 16.30 -0.60 0.15
C ILE A 28 17.75 -1.04 -0.03
N ALA A 29 18.65 -0.08 -0.28
CA ALA A 29 20.08 -0.36 -0.40
C ALA A 29 20.67 -0.96 0.89
N ASP A 30 20.31 -0.37 2.04
CA ASP A 30 20.78 -0.83 3.35
C ASP A 30 20.23 -2.24 3.70
N LYS A 31 18.96 -2.53 3.37
CA LYS A 31 18.35 -3.87 3.58
C LYS A 31 18.90 -4.95 2.66
N VAL A 32 19.22 -4.59 1.41
CA VAL A 32 19.68 -5.52 0.38
C VAL A 32 21.21 -5.71 0.42
N GLY A 33 21.92 -4.82 1.12
CA GLY A 33 23.38 -4.83 1.21
C GLY A 33 24.06 -4.38 -0.09
N VAL A 34 23.51 -3.37 -0.76
CA VAL A 34 24.06 -2.78 -1.99
C VAL A 34 24.11 -1.25 -1.87
N SER A 35 24.79 -0.57 -2.80
CA SER A 35 24.80 0.90 -2.80
C SER A 35 23.45 1.47 -3.27
N ARG A 36 23.08 2.65 -2.75
CA ARG A 36 21.92 3.42 -3.25
C ARG A 36 21.98 3.68 -4.76
N LYS A 37 23.18 3.91 -5.31
CA LYS A 37 23.39 4.10 -6.75
C LYS A 37 22.99 2.86 -7.55
N THR A 38 23.24 1.67 -7.00
CA THR A 38 22.82 0.39 -7.60
C THR A 38 21.30 0.27 -7.64
N VAL A 39 20.62 0.59 -6.52
CA VAL A 39 19.14 0.57 -6.46
C VAL A 39 18.53 1.60 -7.42
N ASN A 40 19.02 2.84 -7.42
CA ASN A 40 18.57 3.87 -8.37
C ASN A 40 18.71 3.43 -9.82
N ARG A 41 19.83 2.79 -10.17
CA ARG A 41 20.03 2.26 -11.53
C ARG A 41 18.98 1.21 -11.87
N TRP A 42 18.66 0.28 -10.97
CA TRP A 42 17.63 -0.73 -11.21
C TRP A 42 16.24 -0.11 -11.38
N VAL A 43 15.88 0.83 -10.51
CA VAL A 43 14.61 1.58 -10.58
C VAL A 43 14.44 2.25 -11.95
N THR A 44 15.48 2.93 -12.44
CA THR A 44 15.42 3.63 -13.74
C THR A 44 15.42 2.67 -14.92
N VAL A 45 16.34 1.70 -14.96
CA VAL A 45 16.52 0.79 -16.11
C VAL A 45 15.31 -0.13 -16.27
N GLU A 46 14.74 -0.60 -15.17
CA GLU A 46 13.59 -1.50 -15.19
C GLU A 46 12.25 -0.80 -14.96
N LYS A 47 12.23 0.54 -14.94
CA LYS A 47 11.01 1.34 -14.88
C LYS A 47 10.09 0.95 -13.71
N TRP A 48 10.68 0.69 -12.54
CA TRP A 48 9.89 0.25 -11.38
C TRP A 48 8.88 1.31 -10.92
N GLU A 49 9.15 2.59 -11.18
CA GLU A 49 8.20 3.67 -10.90
C GLU A 49 6.94 3.56 -11.78
N GLU A 50 7.10 3.30 -13.08
CA GLU A 50 5.96 3.10 -14.00
C GLU A 50 5.13 1.87 -13.58
N MET A 51 5.80 0.80 -13.14
CA MET A 51 5.14 -0.40 -12.62
C MET A 51 4.36 -0.11 -11.33
N ARG A 52 4.94 0.66 -10.41
CA ARG A 52 4.31 1.05 -9.14
C ARG A 52 3.08 1.93 -9.36
N VAL A 53 3.20 2.96 -10.21
CA VAL A 53 2.09 3.83 -10.59
C VAL A 53 0.97 3.04 -11.28
N GLY A 54 1.32 2.11 -12.16
CA GLY A 54 0.36 1.19 -12.77
C GLY A 54 -0.36 0.31 -11.75
N MET A 55 0.33 -0.20 -10.73
CA MET A 55 -0.25 -1.02 -9.66
C MET A 55 -1.22 -0.23 -8.77
N THR A 56 -0.86 0.99 -8.35
CA THR A 56 -1.75 1.87 -7.59
C THR A 56 -3.01 2.15 -8.41
N LEU A 57 -2.87 2.64 -9.65
CA LEU A 57 -3.99 2.91 -10.55
C LEU A 57 -4.92 1.70 -10.71
N THR A 58 -4.38 0.48 -10.78
CA THR A 58 -5.22 -0.75 -10.85
C THR A 58 -6.00 -1.03 -9.58
N LYS A 59 -5.49 -0.66 -8.40
CA LYS A 59 -6.21 -0.82 -7.12
C LYS A 59 -7.42 0.11 -7.06
N GLU A 60 -7.25 1.39 -7.39
CA GLU A 60 -8.39 2.33 -7.42
C GLU A 60 -9.41 1.94 -8.49
N GLN A 61 -8.96 1.47 -9.66
CA GLN A 61 -9.84 0.94 -10.70
C GLN A 61 -10.60 -0.32 -10.25
N GLN A 62 -9.96 -1.20 -9.48
CA GLN A 62 -10.61 -2.39 -8.91
C GLN A 62 -11.64 -1.99 -7.85
N VAL A 63 -11.31 -1.08 -6.95
CA VAL A 63 -12.26 -0.54 -5.95
C VAL A 63 -13.47 0.08 -6.65
N ALA A 64 -13.25 0.92 -7.67
CA ALA A 64 -14.33 1.51 -8.47
C ALA A 64 -15.16 0.45 -9.23
N SER A 65 -14.54 -0.66 -9.66
CA SER A 65 -15.25 -1.79 -10.27
C SER A 65 -16.16 -2.51 -9.27
N LEU A 66 -15.68 -2.76 -8.04
CA LEU A 66 -16.46 -3.40 -6.98
C LEU A 66 -17.65 -2.53 -6.54
N HIS A 67 -17.44 -1.21 -6.38
CA HIS A 67 -18.52 -0.27 -6.09
C HIS A 67 -19.61 -0.27 -7.18
N ARG A 68 -19.22 -0.37 -8.46
CA ARG A 68 -20.19 -0.50 -9.57
C ARG A 68 -21.02 -1.79 -9.46
N GLN A 69 -20.42 -2.91 -9.07
CA GLN A 69 -21.16 -4.17 -8.87
C GLN A 69 -22.16 -4.06 -7.71
N VAL A 70 -21.75 -3.44 -6.59
CA VAL A 70 -22.67 -3.18 -5.45
C VAL A 70 -23.85 -2.31 -5.89
N ALA A 71 -23.59 -1.24 -6.64
CA ALA A 71 -24.64 -0.35 -7.14
C ALA A 71 -25.63 -1.09 -8.05
N GLU A 72 -25.15 -1.96 -8.93
CA GLU A 72 -26.00 -2.72 -9.84
C GLU A 72 -26.90 -3.73 -9.10
N ILE A 73 -26.35 -4.45 -8.12
CA ILE A 73 -27.13 -5.35 -7.27
C ILE A 73 -28.24 -4.59 -6.53
N ASN A 74 -27.89 -3.44 -5.93
CA ASN A 74 -28.87 -2.59 -5.22
C ASN A 74 -29.94 -2.05 -6.16
N ARG A 75 -29.57 -1.67 -7.40
CA ARG A 75 -30.51 -1.24 -8.43
C ARG A 75 -31.52 -2.36 -8.74
N ILE A 76 -31.05 -3.59 -8.99
CA ILE A 76 -31.92 -4.75 -9.26
C ILE A 76 -32.89 -4.98 -8.10
N ILE A 77 -32.41 -4.93 -6.85
CA ILE A 77 -33.24 -5.08 -5.65
C ILE A 77 -34.32 -3.99 -5.58
N SER A 78 -33.97 -2.73 -5.87
CA SER A 78 -34.91 -1.60 -5.82
C SER A 78 -36.00 -1.64 -6.89
N GLN A 79 -35.72 -2.27 -8.04
CA GLN A 79 -36.65 -2.41 -9.16
C GLN A 79 -37.69 -3.52 -8.94
N ARG A 80 -37.59 -4.28 -7.85
CA ARG A 80 -38.59 -5.30 -7.48
C ARG A 80 -39.93 -4.67 -7.11
N GLU A 81 -40.95 -5.52 -7.19
CA GLU A 81 -42.30 -5.21 -6.70
C GLU A 81 -42.27 -4.69 -5.26
N GLU A 82 -43.24 -3.82 -4.97
CA GLU A 82 -43.43 -3.30 -3.61
C GLU A 82 -43.62 -4.45 -2.62
N GLY A 83 -43.00 -4.33 -1.44
CA GLY A 83 -42.95 -5.41 -0.46
C GLY A 83 -41.90 -6.50 -0.72
N LYS A 84 -41.21 -6.50 -1.86
CA LYS A 84 -40.12 -7.45 -2.19
C LYS A 84 -38.75 -6.80 -2.43
N ARG A 85 -38.60 -5.50 -2.12
CA ARG A 85 -37.38 -4.70 -2.34
C ARG A 85 -36.31 -4.93 -1.27
N TYR A 86 -35.98 -6.19 -1.02
CA TYR A 86 -34.92 -6.60 -0.11
C TYR A 86 -34.03 -7.65 -0.80
N ALA A 87 -32.80 -7.78 -0.30
CA ALA A 87 -31.85 -8.75 -0.82
C ALA A 87 -32.30 -10.19 -0.54
N THR A 88 -32.12 -11.07 -1.51
CA THR A 88 -32.14 -12.52 -1.27
C THR A 88 -30.92 -12.94 -0.44
N ALA A 89 -30.94 -14.14 0.12
CA ALA A 89 -29.80 -14.68 0.87
C ALA A 89 -28.50 -14.69 0.04
N ALA A 90 -28.59 -15.01 -1.26
CA ALA A 90 -27.44 -15.02 -2.16
C ALA A 90 -26.92 -13.60 -2.46
N GLU A 91 -27.82 -12.62 -2.62
CA GLU A 91 -27.44 -11.22 -2.83
C GLU A 91 -26.83 -10.60 -1.57
N ALA A 92 -27.40 -10.90 -0.40
CA ALA A 92 -26.87 -10.44 0.87
C ALA A 92 -25.45 -10.99 1.11
N ASP A 93 -25.22 -12.29 0.86
CA ASP A 93 -23.88 -12.89 0.92
C ASP A 93 -22.92 -12.25 -0.08
N THR A 94 -23.36 -12.03 -1.33
CA THR A 94 -22.55 -11.38 -2.37
C THR A 94 -22.18 -9.94 -1.98
N LEU A 95 -23.15 -9.15 -1.53
CA LEU A 95 -22.94 -7.78 -1.07
C LEU A 95 -21.98 -7.74 0.11
N ASN A 96 -22.09 -8.67 1.07
CA ASN A 96 -21.16 -8.77 2.20
C ASN A 96 -19.72 -9.08 1.74
N LYS A 97 -19.56 -9.97 0.76
CA LYS A 97 -18.25 -10.30 0.18
C LYS A 97 -17.65 -9.11 -0.57
N LEU A 98 -18.46 -8.41 -1.38
CA LEU A 98 -18.02 -7.20 -2.08
C LEU A 98 -17.63 -6.09 -1.09
N ALA A 99 -18.46 -5.84 -0.06
CA ALA A 99 -18.16 -4.87 0.98
C ALA A 99 -16.88 -5.22 1.75
N THR A 100 -16.66 -6.51 2.04
CA THR A 100 -15.42 -6.98 2.69
C THR A 100 -14.20 -6.79 1.77
N ALA A 101 -14.33 -7.07 0.48
CA ALA A 101 -13.26 -6.87 -0.51
C ALA A 101 -12.94 -5.38 -0.70
N ILE A 102 -13.96 -4.53 -0.82
CA ILE A 102 -13.83 -3.06 -0.88
C ILE A 102 -13.15 -2.58 0.39
N LYS A 103 -13.66 -2.94 1.57
CA LYS A 103 -13.04 -2.58 2.85
C LYS A 103 -11.59 -3.03 2.87
N LYS A 104 -11.25 -4.27 2.52
CA LYS A 104 -9.86 -4.75 2.49
C LYS A 104 -8.97 -3.92 1.55
N MET A 105 -9.47 -3.53 0.38
CA MET A 105 -8.72 -2.69 -0.56
C MET A 105 -8.63 -1.23 -0.10
N GLU A 106 -9.65 -0.67 0.55
CA GLU A 106 -9.68 0.70 1.07
C GLU A 106 -8.94 0.83 2.41
N THR A 107 -9.00 -0.20 3.26
CA THR A 107 -8.26 -0.34 4.53
C THR A 107 -6.92 -1.04 4.38
N ASP A 108 -6.48 -1.32 3.15
CA ASP A 108 -5.05 -1.23 2.83
C ASP A 108 -4.64 0.27 2.92
N VAL A 109 -4.92 0.91 4.06
CA VAL A 109 -4.12 2.00 4.60
C VAL A 109 -2.86 1.29 5.02
N GLY A 110 -1.98 1.10 4.03
CA GLY A 110 -0.78 0.32 4.24
C GLY A 110 0.05 0.99 5.32
N ILE A 111 1.02 0.27 5.86
CA ILE A 111 2.14 0.87 6.56
C ILE A 111 2.70 2.09 5.79
N ALA A 112 2.61 2.08 4.46
CA ALA A 112 2.88 3.21 3.58
C ALA A 112 2.14 4.52 3.95
N ASP A 113 0.85 4.46 4.30
CA ASP A 113 0.04 5.62 4.66
C ASP A 113 0.32 6.09 6.08
N ILE A 114 0.53 5.15 7.02
CA ILE A 114 0.96 5.45 8.38
C ILE A 114 2.32 6.18 8.32
N ILE A 115 3.31 5.60 7.62
CA ILE A 115 4.62 6.22 7.36
C ILE A 115 4.45 7.60 6.73
N SER A 116 3.59 7.76 5.72
CA SER A 116 3.34 9.04 5.03
C SER A 116 2.89 10.15 5.99
N VAL A 117 1.94 9.84 6.88
CA VAL A 117 1.46 10.79 7.90
C VAL A 117 2.54 11.13 8.91
N GLY A 118 3.27 10.12 9.42
CA GLY A 118 4.37 10.32 10.36
C GLY A 118 5.50 11.17 9.77
N MET A 119 5.86 10.93 8.52
CA MET A 119 6.90 11.70 7.82
C MET A 119 6.46 13.13 7.52
N LYS A 120 5.18 13.37 7.19
CA LYS A 120 4.63 14.73 7.09
C LYS A 120 4.77 15.49 8.41
N PHE A 121 4.43 14.84 9.53
CA PHE A 121 4.57 15.43 10.86
C PHE A 121 6.03 15.74 11.22
N ILE A 122 6.96 14.80 10.99
CA ILE A 122 8.39 14.97 11.27
C ILE A 122 8.99 16.10 10.41
N ASN A 123 8.62 16.19 9.13
CA ASN A 123 9.08 17.25 8.24
C ASN A 123 8.53 18.63 8.63
N TRP A 124 7.28 18.68 9.09
CA TRP A 124 6.71 19.91 9.64
C TRP A 124 7.43 20.34 10.92
N LEU A 125 7.82 19.40 11.80
CA LEU A 125 8.50 19.68 13.06
C LEU A 125 9.95 20.14 12.89
N ARG A 126 10.65 19.61 11.89
CA ARG A 126 12.08 19.86 11.62
C ARG A 126 12.53 21.33 11.62
N PRO A 127 11.83 22.29 10.98
CA PRO A 127 12.22 23.71 11.02
C PRO A 127 11.99 24.39 12.38
N PHE A 128 11.14 23.83 13.26
CA PHE A 128 10.86 24.39 14.58
C PHE A 128 11.80 23.83 15.65
N ASP A 129 12.08 22.53 15.60
CA ASP A 129 12.92 21.83 16.57
C ASP A 129 13.57 20.60 15.92
N LEU A 130 14.86 20.74 15.60
CA LEU A 130 15.62 19.69 14.92
C LEU A 130 15.83 18.47 15.81
N ASP A 131 16.06 18.65 17.11
CA ASP A 131 16.39 17.54 18.00
C ASP A 131 15.14 16.72 18.35
N LYS A 132 13.99 17.38 18.57
CA LYS A 132 12.71 16.66 18.65
C LYS A 132 12.37 15.94 17.37
N SER A 133 12.65 16.51 16.20
CA SER A 133 12.37 15.81 14.92
C SER A 133 13.13 14.48 14.80
N LYS A 134 14.37 14.41 15.31
CA LYS A 134 15.17 13.17 15.34
C LYS A 134 14.64 12.16 16.36
N GLU A 135 14.24 12.64 17.54
CA GLU A 135 13.65 11.80 18.58
C GLU A 135 12.34 11.16 18.10
N PHE A 136 11.43 11.97 17.56
CA PHE A 136 10.16 11.50 17.00
C PHE A 136 10.36 10.55 15.83
N LEU A 137 11.32 10.80 14.95
CA LEU A 137 11.65 9.86 13.86
C LEU A 137 12.06 8.49 14.42
N ARG A 138 12.92 8.45 15.44
CA ARG A 138 13.35 7.20 16.06
C ARG A 138 12.21 6.45 16.75
N LEU A 139 11.32 7.18 17.45
CA LEU A 139 10.13 6.59 18.09
C LEU A 139 9.14 6.09 17.05
N TRP A 140 8.96 6.84 15.96
CA TRP A 140 8.12 6.48 14.84
C TRP A 140 8.62 5.19 14.16
N ASP A 141 9.91 5.09 13.90
CA ASP A 141 10.53 3.87 13.35
C ASP A 141 10.32 2.65 14.26
N ALA A 142 10.39 2.84 15.58
CA ALA A 142 10.10 1.77 16.54
C ALA A 142 8.63 1.36 16.51
N PHE A 143 7.71 2.32 16.47
CA PHE A 143 6.27 2.09 16.35
C PHE A 143 5.89 1.35 15.06
N ILE A 144 6.47 1.74 13.92
CA ILE A 144 6.26 1.07 12.63
C ILE A 144 6.77 -0.39 12.68
N LYS A 145 7.93 -0.65 13.31
CA LYS A 145 8.48 -2.00 13.47
C LYS A 145 7.62 -2.92 14.34
N ASP A 146 6.92 -2.37 15.32
CA ASP A 146 6.00 -3.12 16.19
C ASP A 146 4.63 -3.36 15.53
N SER A 147 4.26 -2.51 14.56
CA SER A 147 3.01 -2.58 13.80
C SER A 147 3.10 -3.44 12.52
N LEU A 148 4.25 -4.09 12.29
CA LEU A 148 4.63 -4.94 11.15
C LEU A 148 4.55 -6.42 11.52
#